data_AF-A0A7C3VW43-F1
#
_entry.id   AF-A0A7C3VW43-F1
#
_cell.length_a   1.000
_cell.length_b   1.000
_cell.length_c   1.000
_cell.angle_alpha   90.00
_cell.angle_beta   90.00
_cell.angle_gamma   90.00
#
_symmetry.space_group_name_H-M   'P 1'
#
loop_
_entity.id
_entity.type
_entity.pdbx_description
1 polymer ?
#
loop_
_entity_poly.entity_id
_entity_poly.type
_entity_poly.pdbx_seq_one_letter_code
_entity_poly.pdbx_strand_id
1 'polypeptide(L)'
;MSPALKTRLPFYQAALAQAHSDAFSGSFRAGFGWLGEQVKSAGTAPRLFDIGCGDGTWMAAARDMNIDVHGIDISDSFVDMCREKGLEV
;
A
#
# COMPACT_ATOMS: atom_id res chain seq x y z
N MET A 1 4.84 37.26 8.93
CA MET A 1 4.77 35.80 9.20
C MET A 1 5.43 35.12 8.01
N SER A 2 6.65 34.61 8.19
CA SER A 2 7.42 34.01 7.09
C SER A 2 6.86 32.62 6.76
N PRO A 3 6.55 32.31 5.49
CA PRO A 3 6.18 30.96 5.07
C PRO A 3 7.46 30.12 5.07
N ALA A 4 7.82 29.59 6.23
CA ALA A 4 8.91 28.64 6.33
C ALA A 4 8.54 27.41 5.48
N LEU A 5 9.20 27.31 4.32
CA LEU A 5 9.45 26.12 3.51
C LEU A 5 8.96 24.82 4.19
N LYS A 6 7.72 24.41 3.91
CA LYS A 6 7.36 22.99 3.91
C LYS A 6 7.84 22.39 2.59
N THR A 7 9.14 22.48 2.33
CA THR A 7 9.74 21.64 1.28
C THR A 7 9.84 20.27 1.90
N ARG A 8 8.72 19.53 1.90
CA ARG A 8 8.76 18.07 2.01
C ARG A 8 9.75 17.65 0.93
N LEU A 9 10.91 17.12 1.32
CA LEU A 9 11.75 16.39 0.39
C LEU A 9 10.81 15.35 -0.25
N PRO A 10 10.61 15.37 -1.58
CA PRO A 10 9.63 14.50 -2.18
C PRO A 10 10.16 13.07 -2.14
N PHE A 11 9.76 12.34 -1.10
CA PHE A 11 9.98 10.91 -1.03
C PHE A 11 9.21 10.27 -2.19
N TYR A 12 9.89 9.45 -3.01
CA TYR A 12 9.35 8.73 -4.17
C TYR A 12 8.51 9.58 -5.16
N GLN A 13 9.19 10.43 -5.94
CA GLN A 13 8.60 11.02 -7.14
C GLN A 13 8.11 9.94 -8.14
N ALA A 14 7.15 10.28 -9.00
CA ALA A 14 6.45 9.34 -9.89
C ALA A 14 7.36 8.33 -10.61
N ALA A 15 8.47 8.77 -11.21
CA ALA A 15 9.39 7.87 -11.93
C ALA A 15 10.08 6.86 -10.99
N LEU A 16 10.45 7.29 -9.78
CA LEU A 16 11.07 6.40 -8.80
C LEU A 16 10.04 5.46 -8.16
N ALA A 17 8.82 5.95 -7.90
CA ALA A 17 7.71 5.12 -7.44
C ALA A 17 7.39 4.02 -8.46
N GLN A 18 7.33 4.36 -9.75
CA GLN A 18 7.11 3.38 -10.81
C GLN A 18 8.25 2.37 -10.89
N ALA A 19 9.50 2.83 -10.95
CA ALA A 19 10.66 1.93 -11.00
C ALA A 19 10.72 0.98 -9.78
N HIS A 20 10.35 1.47 -8.60
CA HIS A 20 10.26 0.65 -7.40
C HIS A 20 9.11 -0.33 -7.46
N SER A 21 7.93 0.09 -7.92
CA SER A 21 6.78 -0.80 -8.11
C SER A 21 7.13 -1.94 -9.05
N ASP A 22 7.72 -1.64 -10.21
CA ASP A 22 8.10 -2.62 -11.22
C ASP A 22 9.10 -3.64 -10.68
N ALA A 23 10.04 -3.17 -9.83
CA ALA A 23 11.09 -4.02 -9.28
C ALA A 23 10.65 -4.84 -8.06
N PHE A 24 9.78 -4.30 -7.21
CA PHE A 24 9.59 -4.83 -5.85
C PHE A 24 8.15 -5.18 -5.46
N SER A 25 7.12 -4.65 -6.13
CA SER A 25 5.71 -4.89 -5.75
C SER A 25 5.35 -6.39 -5.77
N GLY A 26 6.00 -7.15 -6.65
CA GLY A 26 5.82 -8.59 -6.77
C GLY A 26 6.64 -9.45 -5.79
N SER A 27 7.65 -8.90 -5.12
CA SER A 27 8.65 -9.69 -4.39
C SER A 27 8.08 -10.55 -3.27
N PHE A 28 6.94 -10.16 -2.70
CA PHE A 28 6.32 -10.84 -1.57
C PHE A 28 5.08 -11.66 -1.93
N ARG A 29 4.71 -11.76 -3.21
CA ARG A 29 3.48 -12.45 -3.65
C ARG A 29 3.38 -13.90 -3.17
N ALA A 30 4.50 -14.61 -3.10
CA ALA A 30 4.53 -15.99 -2.61
C ALA A 30 4.05 -16.12 -1.14
N GLY A 31 4.18 -15.07 -0.34
CA GLY A 31 3.76 -15.04 1.07
C GLY A 31 2.33 -14.59 1.30
N PHE A 32 1.64 -14.05 0.30
CA PHE A 32 0.32 -13.42 0.46
C PHE A 32 -0.76 -14.39 0.96
N GLY A 33 -0.75 -15.64 0.49
CA GLY A 33 -1.68 -16.65 0.99
C GLY A 33 -1.50 -16.90 2.49
N TRP A 34 -0.25 -17.09 2.94
CA TRP A 34 0.05 -17.26 4.35
C TRP A 34 -0.33 -16.02 5.17
N LEU A 35 0.03 -14.81 4.72
CA LEU A 35 -0.35 -13.56 5.41
C LEU A 35 -1.88 -13.40 5.53
N GLY A 36 -2.62 -13.75 4.47
CA GLY A 36 -4.07 -13.71 4.48
C GLY A 36 -4.68 -14.63 5.54
N GLU A 37 -4.14 -15.84 5.70
CA GLU A 37 -4.57 -16.77 6.75
C GLU A 37 -4.23 -16.25 8.15
N GLN A 38 -3.07 -15.59 8.32
CA GLN A 38 -2.73 -14.94 9.60
C GLN A 38 -3.76 -13.85 9.95
N VAL A 39 -4.15 -13.00 8.99
CA VAL A 39 -5.17 -11.97 9.21
C VAL A 39 -6.51 -12.60 9.56
N LYS A 40 -6.96 -13.61 8.80
CA LYS A 40 -8.23 -14.30 9.04
C LYS A 40 -8.30 -14.97 10.41
N SER A 41 -7.16 -15.46 10.92
CA SER A 41 -7.08 -16.09 12.25
C SER A 41 -7.28 -15.11 13.41
N ALA A 42 -7.21 -13.79 13.17
CA ALA A 42 -7.26 -12.79 14.24
C ALA A 42 -8.66 -12.61 14.87
N GLY A 43 -9.74 -13.06 14.23
CA GLY A 43 -11.08 -12.99 14.81
C GLY A 43 -12.22 -13.13 13.81
N THR A 44 -13.44 -12.77 14.22
CA THR A 44 -14.68 -12.97 13.44
C THR A 44 -14.92 -11.96 12.32
N ALA A 45 -14.17 -10.86 12.29
CA ALA A 45 -14.22 -9.85 11.23
C ALA A 45 -12.87 -9.11 11.16
N PRO A 46 -11.80 -9.79 10.73
CA PRO A 46 -10.46 -9.22 10.79
C PRO A 46 -10.29 -8.16 9.70
N ARG A 47 -9.66 -7.06 10.10
CA ARG A 47 -9.33 -5.92 9.24
C ARG A 47 -7.81 -5.85 9.09
N LEU A 48 -7.36 -5.44 7.92
CA LEU A 48 -5.96 -5.22 7.60
C LEU A 48 -5.68 -3.73 7.46
N PHE A 49 -4.64 -3.25 8.12
CA PHE A 49 -4.08 -1.92 7.88
C PHE A 49 -2.65 -2.07 7.36
N ASP A 50 -2.44 -1.75 6.08
CA ASP A 50 -1.16 -1.96 5.38
C ASP A 50 -0.30 -0.69 5.42
N ILE A 51 0.78 -0.72 6.20
CA ILE A 51 1.64 0.44 6.46
C ILE A 51 2.83 0.41 5.51
N GLY A 52 2.97 1.46 4.69
CA GLY A 52 3.91 1.45 3.57
C GLY A 52 3.37 0.57 2.44
N CYS A 53 2.09 0.78 2.09
CA CYS A 53 1.38 -0.09 1.17
C CYS A 53 1.93 -0.06 -0.27
N GLY A 54 2.82 0.89 -0.59
CA GLY A 54 3.39 1.05 -1.91
C GLY A 54 2.29 1.17 -2.96
N ASP A 55 2.39 0.43 -4.05
CA ASP A 55 1.40 0.44 -5.13
C ASP A 55 0.11 -0.35 -4.79
N GLY A 56 -0.03 -0.86 -3.57
CA GLY A 56 -1.22 -1.56 -3.11
C GLY A 56 -1.33 -3.00 -3.58
N THR A 57 -0.25 -3.61 -4.08
CA THR A 57 -0.25 -5.01 -4.56
C THR A 57 -0.71 -5.99 -3.48
N TRP A 58 -0.30 -5.80 -2.22
CA TRP A 58 -0.79 -6.64 -1.12
C TRP A 58 -2.26 -6.33 -0.78
N MET A 59 -2.64 -5.05 -0.70
CA MET A 59 -4.02 -4.64 -0.45
C MET A 59 -5.00 -5.23 -1.48
N ALA A 60 -4.65 -5.20 -2.76
CA ALA A 60 -5.47 -5.80 -3.82
C ALA A 60 -5.67 -7.30 -3.60
N ALA A 61 -4.59 -8.02 -3.30
CA ALA A 61 -4.68 -9.46 -3.00
C ALA A 61 -5.49 -9.74 -1.72
N ALA A 62 -5.35 -8.93 -0.67
CA ALA A 62 -6.15 -9.07 0.55
C ALA A 62 -7.64 -8.82 0.29
N ARG A 63 -7.97 -7.80 -0.51
CA ARG A 63 -9.36 -7.54 -0.95
C ARG A 63 -9.95 -8.73 -1.70
N ASP A 64 -9.20 -9.34 -2.61
CA ASP A 64 -9.62 -10.54 -3.35
C ASP A 64 -9.84 -11.75 -2.42
N MET A 65 -9.19 -11.76 -1.25
CA MET A 65 -9.40 -12.74 -0.18
C MET A 65 -10.58 -12.41 0.75
N ASN A 66 -11.39 -11.39 0.43
CA ASN A 66 -12.48 -10.84 1.25
C ASN A 66 -12.02 -10.29 2.62
N ILE A 67 -10.79 -9.76 2.68
CA ILE A 67 -10.30 -9.04 3.86
C ILE A 67 -10.62 -7.55 3.69
N ASP A 68 -11.24 -6.94 4.70
CA ASP A 68 -11.41 -5.49 4.76
C ASP A 68 -10.04 -4.84 4.98
N VAL A 69 -9.59 -4.03 4.03
CA VAL A 69 -8.21 -3.53 3.98
C VAL A 69 -8.16 -2.03 3.68
N HIS A 70 -7.32 -1.34 4.43
CA HIS A 70 -6.97 0.07 4.21
C HIS A 70 -5.44 0.21 4.21
N GLY A 71 -4.92 1.15 3.44
CA GLY A 71 -3.49 1.41 3.32
C GLY A 71 -3.08 2.77 3.86
N ILE A 72 -1.78 2.95 4.03
CA ILE A 72 -1.15 4.27 4.08
C ILE A 72 0.24 4.18 3.45
N ASP A 73 0.60 5.20 2.67
CA ASP A 73 1.97 5.40 2.21
C ASP A 73 2.37 6.87 2.37
N ILE A 74 3.66 7.13 2.53
CA ILE A 74 4.19 8.50 2.62
C ILE A 74 4.34 9.14 1.24
N SER A 75 4.40 8.33 0.17
CA SER A 75 4.54 8.76 -1.21
C SER A 75 3.19 9.06 -1.83
N ASP A 76 2.95 10.33 -2.17
CA ASP A 76 1.74 10.73 -2.89
C ASP A 76 1.59 9.97 -4.23
N SER A 77 2.71 9.64 -4.91
CA SER A 77 2.66 8.86 -6.15
C SER A 77 2.19 7.42 -5.96
N PHE A 78 2.55 6.77 -4.85
CA PHE A 78 2.03 5.43 -4.54
C PHE A 78 0.56 5.47 -4.13
N VAL A 79 0.17 6.50 -3.37
CA VAL A 79 -1.23 6.77 -3.04
C VAL A 79 -2.07 6.94 -4.30
N ASP A 80 -1.61 7.70 -5.29
CA ASP A 80 -2.31 7.88 -6.56
C ASP A 80 -2.46 6.55 -7.32
N MET A 81 -1.39 5.74 -7.43
CA MET A 81 -1.45 4.40 -8.05
C MET A 81 -2.47 3.47 -7.35
N CYS A 82 -2.55 3.51 -6.02
CA CYS A 82 -3.55 2.76 -5.25
C CYS A 82 -4.97 3.23 -5.56
N ARG A 83 -5.20 4.54 -5.61
CA ARG A 83 -6.52 5.13 -5.90
C ARG A 83 -6.98 4.82 -7.32
N GLU A 84 -6.08 4.81 -8.29
CA GLU A 84 -6.37 4.36 -9.67
C GLU A 84 -6.83 2.90 -9.73
N LYS A 85 -6.39 2.05 -8.78
CA LYS A 85 -6.84 0.65 -8.61
C LYS A 85 -8.13 0.52 -7.78
N GLY A 86 -8.73 1.64 -7.36
CA GLY A 86 -9.92 1.68 -6.51
C GLY A 86 -9.66 1.12 -5.11
N LEU A 87 -8.47 1.34 -4.55
CA LEU A 87 -8.10 0.94 -3.19
C LEU A 87 -8.27 2.12 -2.22
N GLU A 88 -8.62 1.80 -0.97
CA GLU A 88 -8.77 2.77 0.13
C GLU A 88 -7.41 3.04 0.80
N VAL A 89 -6.80 4.21 0.52
CA VAL A 89 -5.46 4.64 0.98
C VAL A 89 -5.40 6.12 1.40
#